data_AF-A0A7S0ATU1-F1
#
_entry.id   AF-A0A7S0ATU1-F1
#
_cell.length_a   1.000
_cell.length_b   1.000
_cell.length_c   1.000
_cell.angle_alpha   90.00
_cell.angle_beta   90.00
_cell.angle_gamma   90.00
#
_symmetry.space_group_name_H-M   'P 1'
#
loop_
_entity.id
_entity.type
_entity.pdbx_description
1 polymer ?
#
loop_
_entity_poly.entity_id
_entity_poly.type
_entity_poly.pdbx_seq_one_letter_code
_entity_poly.pdbx_strand_id
1 'polypeptide(L)'
;LGLLAGAALAGSRAPPTSLSSSQRPDQGVIAYSEEDGQSVLQRVTVVPYGVLGTQLLTSGTIARKAEEPGERTTVVDPAGLKYIQKLGPGKAGGASGATYKWLGIASEAAFPAAVRESVRDVGDAGFHDYAGEGVIHVVGPNFGDARYGGPHGKLWAGEELVQAYENVLREFAARGAGGVLRLLPISGGIFAGH
;
A
#
# COMPACT_ATOMS: atom_id res chain seq x y z
N LEU A 1 -26.62 -39.00 -20.88
CA LEU A 1 -25.21 -39.37 -21.20
C LEU A 1 -24.68 -38.31 -22.16
N GLY A 2 -23.69 -37.47 -21.91
CA GLY A 2 -22.86 -37.20 -20.74
C GLY A 2 -22.32 -35.77 -20.90
N LEU A 3 -22.19 -35.05 -19.79
CA LEU A 3 -21.63 -33.70 -19.74
C LEU A 3 -20.12 -33.84 -19.47
N LEU A 4 -19.27 -33.35 -20.39
CA LEU A 4 -17.83 -33.24 -20.18
C LEU A 4 -17.54 -31.98 -19.34
N ALA A 5 -17.16 -32.19 -18.08
CA ALA A 5 -16.63 -31.16 -17.20
C ALA A 5 -15.15 -30.92 -17.51
N GLY A 6 -14.82 -29.75 -18.05
CA GLY A 6 -13.45 -29.25 -18.15
C GLY A 6 -13.10 -28.46 -16.90
N ALA A 7 -12.43 -29.08 -15.93
CA ALA A 7 -11.85 -28.39 -14.79
C ALA A 7 -10.50 -27.79 -15.20
N ALA A 8 -10.41 -26.46 -15.22
CA ALA A 8 -9.15 -25.75 -15.37
C ALA A 8 -8.35 -25.87 -14.06
N LEU A 9 -7.17 -26.50 -14.14
CA LEU A 9 -6.21 -26.63 -13.05
C LEU A 9 -5.66 -25.24 -12.69
N ALA A 10 -6.01 -24.74 -11.51
CA ALA A 10 -5.33 -23.60 -10.91
C ALA A 10 -3.87 -24.01 -10.62
N GLY A 11 -2.92 -23.27 -11.20
CA GLY A 11 -1.50 -23.48 -10.98
C GLY A 11 -1.15 -23.35 -9.50
N SER A 12 -0.91 -24.48 -8.85
CA SER A 12 -0.37 -24.54 -7.49
C SER A 12 1.05 -23.99 -7.52
N ARG A 13 1.23 -22.78 -7.00
CA ARG A 13 2.56 -22.23 -6.73
C ARG A 13 3.06 -22.93 -5.46
N ALA A 14 4.17 -23.66 -5.57
CA ALA A 14 4.79 -24.34 -4.44
C ALA A 14 5.10 -23.33 -3.31
N PRO A 15 5.02 -23.74 -2.03
CA PRO A 15 5.40 -22.89 -0.92
C PRO A 15 6.85 -22.43 -1.11
N PRO A 16 7.19 -21.16 -0.79
CA PRO A 16 8.57 -20.72 -0.81
C PRO A 16 9.36 -21.60 0.16
N THR A 17 10.30 -22.36 -0.40
CA THR A 17 11.33 -23.05 0.37
C THR A 17 12.03 -22.00 1.21
N SER A 18 12.12 -22.25 2.53
CA SER A 18 12.88 -21.41 3.45
C SER A 18 14.22 -21.05 2.84
N LEU A 19 14.46 -19.76 2.63
CA LEU A 19 15.76 -19.27 2.18
C LEU A 19 16.78 -19.64 3.26
N SER A 20 17.60 -20.64 2.96
CA SER A 20 18.84 -20.91 3.67
C SER A 20 19.69 -19.64 3.59
N SER A 21 20.11 -19.14 4.75
CA SER A 21 20.82 -17.88 4.95
C SER A 21 22.22 -17.82 4.33
N SER A 22 22.59 -18.75 3.45
CA SER A 22 23.99 -18.96 3.04
C SER A 22 24.33 -18.60 1.60
N GLN A 23 23.41 -18.08 0.77
CA GLN A 23 23.74 -17.73 -0.61
C GLN A 23 23.02 -16.46 -1.11
N ARG A 24 23.57 -15.29 -0.78
CA ARG A 24 23.42 -14.08 -1.61
C ARG A 24 24.80 -13.61 -2.06
N PRO A 25 25.01 -13.32 -3.36
CA PRO A 25 26.29 -12.82 -3.85
C PRO A 25 26.56 -11.42 -3.28
N ASP A 26 27.82 -11.20 -2.94
CA ASP A 26 28.46 -9.99 -2.44
C ASP A 26 28.06 -8.73 -3.24
N GLN A 27 27.06 -8.01 -2.72
CA GLN A 27 26.82 -6.62 -3.06
C GLN A 27 26.82 -5.85 -1.75
N GLY A 28 27.98 -5.27 -1.42
CA GLY A 28 28.21 -4.23 -0.41
C GLY A 28 27.13 -4.12 0.66
N VAL A 29 27.19 -5.00 1.67
CA VAL A 29 26.36 -4.88 2.86
C VAL A 29 26.76 -3.60 3.58
N ILE A 30 25.99 -2.52 3.39
CA ILE A 30 26.04 -1.40 4.32
C ILE A 30 25.53 -1.97 5.64
N ALA A 31 26.44 -2.14 6.60
CA ALA A 31 26.07 -2.54 7.95
C ALA A 31 25.20 -1.42 8.53
N TYR A 32 23.90 -1.65 8.63
CA TYR A 32 23.00 -0.76 9.34
C TYR A 32 23.28 -0.90 10.84
N SER A 33 23.71 0.18 11.49
CA SER A 33 23.90 0.19 12.93
C SER A 33 22.55 0.34 13.64
N GLU A 34 22.42 -0.15 14.88
CA GLU A 34 21.21 0.10 15.70
C GLU A 34 20.98 1.61 15.93
N GLU A 35 22.05 2.42 15.89
CA GLU A 35 21.99 3.88 15.98
C GLU A 35 21.27 4.49 14.78
N ASP A 36 21.50 3.96 13.56
CA ASP A 36 20.78 4.38 12.35
C ASP A 36 19.27 4.11 12.47
N GLY A 37 18.89 2.96 13.02
CA GLY A 37 17.48 2.58 13.24
C GLY A 37 16.77 3.47 14.26
N GLN A 38 17.44 3.79 15.38
CA GLN A 38 16.90 4.73 16.38
C GLN A 38 16.70 6.14 15.78
N SER A 39 17.55 6.56 14.85
CA SER A 39 17.43 7.87 14.17
C SER A 39 16.17 7.98 13.30
N VAL A 40 15.70 6.87 12.71
CA VAL A 40 14.49 6.86 11.86
C VAL A 40 13.24 7.01 12.71
N LEU A 41 13.13 6.29 13.83
CA LEU A 41 11.96 6.37 14.70
C LEU A 41 11.77 7.78 15.30
N GLN A 42 12.86 8.51 15.54
CA GLN A 42 12.81 9.92 15.95
C GLN A 42 12.20 10.85 14.89
N ARG A 43 12.09 10.40 13.63
CA ARG A 43 11.47 11.12 12.53
C ARG A 43 10.03 10.68 12.25
N VAL A 44 9.50 9.73 13.03
CA VAL A 44 8.12 9.25 12.90
C VAL A 44 7.24 9.93 13.94
N THR A 45 6.21 10.63 13.48
CA THR A 45 5.19 11.23 14.34
C THR A 45 3.85 10.54 14.13
N VAL A 46 3.30 9.96 15.19
CA VAL A 46 1.95 9.42 15.19
C VAL A 46 0.96 10.53 15.53
N VAL A 47 -0.07 10.69 14.70
CA VAL A 47 -1.07 11.76 14.82
C VAL A 47 -2.49 11.19 14.76
N PRO A 48 -3.48 11.80 15.43
CA PRO A 48 -4.85 11.28 15.50
C PRO A 48 -5.70 11.70 14.28
N TYR A 49 -5.11 11.76 13.09
CA TYR A 49 -5.81 12.13 11.85
C TYR A 49 -5.17 11.42 10.64
N GLY A 50 -5.94 11.28 9.57
CA GLY A 50 -5.49 10.63 8.34
C GLY A 50 -4.57 11.51 7.49
N VAL A 51 -4.15 10.97 6.36
CA VAL A 51 -3.15 11.59 5.46
C VAL A 51 -3.55 12.98 4.94
N LEU A 52 -4.86 13.24 4.83
CA LEU A 52 -5.41 14.54 4.40
C LEU A 52 -5.62 15.53 5.56
N GLY A 53 -5.13 15.23 6.77
CA GLY A 53 -5.30 16.10 7.94
C GLY A 53 -6.71 16.08 8.54
N THR A 54 -7.54 15.09 8.17
CA THR A 54 -8.92 14.95 8.66
C THR A 54 -9.09 13.72 9.55
N GLN A 55 -10.09 13.76 10.45
CA GLN A 55 -10.40 12.68 11.40
C GLN A 55 -11.90 12.38 11.37
N LEU A 56 -12.28 11.10 11.31
CA LEU A 56 -13.65 10.65 11.57
C LEU A 56 -13.87 10.58 13.09
N LEU A 57 -14.81 11.38 13.60
CA LEU A 57 -15.18 11.40 15.01
C LEU A 57 -16.17 10.27 15.32
N THR A 58 -16.31 9.94 16.61
CA THR A 58 -17.29 8.94 17.09
C THR A 58 -18.74 9.31 16.77
N SER A 59 -19.03 10.60 16.57
CA SER A 59 -20.31 11.10 16.06
C SER A 59 -20.57 10.79 14.59
N GLY A 60 -19.61 10.22 13.87
CA GLY A 60 -19.67 10.00 12.42
C GLY A 60 -19.35 11.24 11.58
N THR A 61 -19.00 12.36 12.21
CA THR A 61 -18.64 13.61 11.51
C THR A 61 -17.15 13.65 11.20
N ILE A 62 -16.78 14.27 10.08
CA ILE A 62 -15.38 14.50 9.70
C ILE A 62 -14.94 15.86 10.23
N ALA A 63 -13.84 15.90 10.99
CA ALA A 63 -13.22 17.11 11.49
C ALA A 63 -11.85 17.35 10.84
N ARG A 64 -11.53 18.60 10.51
CA ARG A 64 -10.19 19.03 10.11
C ARG A 64 -9.31 19.17 11.36
N LYS A 65 -8.16 18.50 11.38
CA LYS A 65 -7.20 18.49 12.51
C LYS A 65 -5.82 19.00 12.13
N ALA A 66 -5.47 18.97 10.86
CA ALA A 66 -4.26 19.55 10.30
C ALA A 66 -4.53 20.05 8.88
N GLU A 67 -3.60 20.83 8.34
CA GLU A 67 -3.63 21.27 6.95
C GLU A 67 -3.62 20.07 5.98
N GLU A 68 -4.19 20.30 4.80
CA GLU A 68 -4.03 19.38 3.67
C GLU A 68 -2.54 19.16 3.34
N PRO A 69 -2.18 18.05 2.67
CA PRO A 69 -0.84 17.88 2.13
C PRO A 69 -0.50 19.07 1.23
N GLY A 70 0.70 19.63 1.38
CA GLY A 70 1.24 20.60 0.43
C GLY A 70 2.28 19.97 -0.48
N GLU A 71 2.87 20.75 -1.39
CA GLU A 71 3.81 20.31 -2.47
C GLU A 71 4.97 19.40 -2.02
N ARG A 72 5.41 19.52 -0.76
CA ARG A 72 6.50 18.70 -0.17
C ARG A 72 6.04 17.44 0.54
N THR A 73 4.74 17.21 0.59
CA THR A 73 4.12 16.09 1.29
C THR A 73 3.69 15.02 0.29
N THR A 74 4.18 13.81 0.46
CA THR A 74 3.70 12.64 -0.27
C THR A 74 2.70 11.89 0.58
N VAL A 75 1.54 11.57 0.00
CA VAL A 75 0.48 10.79 0.65
C VAL A 75 0.57 9.34 0.20
N VAL A 76 0.39 8.42 1.14
CA VAL A 76 0.23 7.00 0.83
C VAL A 76 -1.26 6.66 0.73
N ASP A 77 -1.63 6.08 -0.40
CA ASP A 77 -2.96 5.58 -0.68
C ASP A 77 -2.99 4.04 -0.64
N PRO A 78 -3.55 3.42 0.43
CA PRO A 78 -3.72 1.98 0.52
C PRO A 78 -4.89 1.51 -0.36
N ALA A 79 -4.64 1.43 -1.66
CA ALA A 79 -5.61 1.14 -2.69
C ALA A 79 -5.98 -0.35 -2.76
N GLY A 80 -7.17 -0.64 -3.31
CA GLY A 80 -7.53 -1.98 -3.74
C GLY A 80 -7.10 -2.23 -5.18
N LEU A 81 -6.40 -3.35 -5.45
CA LEU A 81 -5.86 -3.69 -6.77
C LEU A 81 -6.92 -3.63 -7.90
N LYS A 82 -8.16 -4.06 -7.62
CA LYS A 82 -9.27 -3.99 -8.58
C LYS A 82 -9.59 -2.56 -9.04
N TYR A 83 -9.42 -1.55 -8.17
CA TYR A 83 -9.65 -0.16 -8.51
C TYR A 83 -8.55 0.37 -9.42
N ILE A 84 -7.29 0.09 -9.09
CA ILE A 84 -6.15 0.45 -9.93
C ILE A 84 -6.28 -0.19 -11.32
N GLN A 85 -6.51 -1.49 -11.37
CA GLN A 85 -6.37 -2.25 -12.62
C GLN A 85 -7.62 -2.26 -13.50
N LYS A 86 -8.83 -2.17 -12.93
CA LYS A 86 -10.07 -2.50 -13.65
C LYS A 86 -11.21 -1.49 -13.48
N LEU A 87 -11.45 -1.00 -12.27
CA LEU A 87 -12.68 -0.26 -11.94
C LEU A 87 -12.52 1.27 -11.96
N GLY A 88 -11.29 1.78 -11.87
CA GLY A 88 -11.01 3.19 -11.71
C GLY A 88 -11.23 3.71 -10.28
N PRO A 89 -10.86 4.98 -10.02
CA PRO A 89 -10.90 5.60 -8.70
C PRO A 89 -12.31 5.83 -8.16
N GLY A 90 -13.30 6.14 -9.00
CA GLY A 90 -14.60 6.66 -8.55
C GLY A 90 -15.46 5.75 -7.66
N LYS A 91 -15.16 4.45 -7.61
CA LYS A 91 -15.90 3.46 -6.81
C LYS A 91 -15.22 3.10 -5.49
N ALA A 92 -14.10 3.74 -5.15
CA ALA A 92 -13.41 3.47 -3.90
C ALA A 92 -14.07 4.21 -2.73
N GLY A 93 -14.13 3.52 -1.59
CA GLY A 93 -14.56 4.10 -0.31
C GLY A 93 -13.38 4.38 0.62
N GLY A 94 -13.70 4.69 1.88
CA GLY A 94 -12.70 4.85 2.94
C GLY A 94 -11.64 5.91 2.64
N ALA A 95 -10.41 5.64 3.06
CA ALA A 95 -9.28 6.55 2.88
C ALA A 95 -8.92 6.81 1.41
N SER A 96 -8.90 5.77 0.57
CA SER A 96 -8.62 5.91 -0.86
C SER A 96 -9.67 6.78 -1.56
N GLY A 97 -10.96 6.55 -1.28
CA GLY A 97 -12.03 7.36 -1.83
C GLY A 97 -11.92 8.84 -1.42
N ALA A 98 -11.48 9.14 -0.20
CA ALA A 98 -11.20 10.52 0.21
C ALA A 98 -10.00 11.12 -0.53
N THR A 99 -8.93 10.34 -0.71
CA THR A 99 -7.73 10.75 -1.47
C THR A 99 -8.08 11.07 -2.92
N TYR A 100 -8.87 10.23 -3.60
CA TYR A 100 -9.25 10.45 -5.00
C TYR A 100 -10.15 11.67 -5.20
N LYS A 101 -10.99 12.00 -4.22
CA LYS A 101 -11.78 13.23 -4.22
C LYS A 101 -10.91 14.47 -4.08
N TRP A 102 -9.94 14.42 -3.17
CA TRP A 102 -8.97 15.50 -2.98
C TRP A 102 -8.13 15.75 -4.23
N LEU A 103 -7.66 14.68 -4.88
CA LEU A 103 -6.94 14.76 -6.16
C LEU A 103 -7.80 15.20 -7.35
N GLY A 104 -9.12 15.27 -7.22
CA GLY A 104 -10.03 15.54 -8.34
C GLY A 104 -10.18 14.41 -9.36
N ILE A 105 -9.63 13.21 -9.08
CA ILE A 105 -9.67 12.06 -10.02
C ILE A 105 -10.88 11.14 -9.81
N ALA A 106 -11.77 11.43 -8.86
CA ALA A 106 -12.88 10.54 -8.53
C ALA A 106 -13.86 10.28 -9.70
N SER A 107 -13.89 11.14 -10.73
CA SER A 107 -14.70 10.95 -11.95
C SER A 107 -13.96 10.21 -13.07
N GLU A 108 -12.66 9.96 -12.92
CA GLU A 108 -11.86 9.34 -13.96
C GLU A 108 -12.23 7.87 -14.17
N ALA A 109 -12.20 7.44 -15.43
CA ALA A 109 -12.54 6.07 -15.80
C ALA A 109 -11.46 5.06 -15.36
N ALA A 110 -10.20 5.50 -15.29
CA ALA A 110 -9.05 4.66 -14.96
C ALA A 110 -7.93 5.47 -14.32
N PHE A 111 -7.03 4.79 -13.62
CA PHE A 111 -5.78 5.38 -13.18
C PHE A 111 -4.83 5.64 -14.37
N PRO A 112 -3.88 6.59 -14.23
CA PRO A 112 -2.80 6.79 -15.18
C PRO A 112 -2.07 5.49 -15.50
N ALA A 113 -1.60 5.34 -16.75
CA ALA A 113 -0.90 4.13 -17.20
C ALA A 113 0.29 3.78 -16.30
N ALA A 114 1.10 4.77 -15.91
CA ALA A 114 2.24 4.58 -15.01
C ALA A 114 1.86 3.95 -13.65
N VAL A 115 0.73 4.33 -13.06
CA VAL A 115 0.24 3.73 -11.80
C VAL A 115 -0.17 2.28 -12.03
N ARG A 116 -0.88 2.01 -13.13
CA ARG A 116 -1.32 0.65 -13.47
C ARG A 116 -0.17 -0.27 -13.82
N GLU A 117 0.89 0.27 -14.41
CA GLU A 117 2.08 -0.49 -14.79
C GLU A 117 2.97 -0.81 -13.59
N SER A 118 3.03 0.07 -12.58
CA SER A 118 3.83 -0.12 -11.36
C SER A 118 3.12 -0.95 -10.29
N VAL A 119 1.79 -0.91 -10.22
CA VAL A 119 1.02 -1.59 -9.16
C VAL A 119 0.18 -2.74 -9.73
N ARG A 120 0.77 -3.93 -9.84
CA ARG A 120 0.17 -5.10 -10.54
C ARG A 120 -0.29 -6.20 -9.60
N ASP A 121 0.29 -6.29 -8.41
CA ASP A 121 -0.01 -7.31 -7.42
C ASP A 121 -0.04 -6.74 -5.99
N VAL A 122 -0.42 -7.57 -5.03
CA VAL A 122 -0.31 -7.28 -3.60
C VAL A 122 1.17 -7.10 -3.22
N GLY A 123 1.46 -6.07 -2.46
CA GLY A 123 2.82 -5.67 -2.08
C GLY A 123 3.41 -4.61 -3.02
N ASP A 124 2.87 -4.41 -4.22
CA ASP A 124 3.38 -3.38 -5.13
C ASP A 124 2.99 -1.97 -4.65
N ALA A 125 3.90 -1.03 -4.91
CA ALA A 125 3.66 0.39 -4.74
C ALA A 125 4.17 1.18 -5.95
N GLY A 126 3.54 2.31 -6.26
CA GLY A 126 3.92 3.16 -7.38
C GLY A 126 3.64 4.62 -7.09
N PHE A 127 4.65 5.46 -7.26
CA PHE A 127 4.53 6.90 -7.17
C PHE A 127 3.87 7.52 -8.42
N HIS A 128 3.03 8.51 -8.21
CA HIS A 128 2.53 9.40 -9.26
C HIS A 128 2.37 10.83 -8.74
N ASP A 129 2.69 11.79 -9.60
CA ASP A 129 2.49 13.22 -9.35
C ASP A 129 1.21 13.69 -10.06
N TYR A 130 0.21 14.10 -9.29
CA TYR A 130 -1.03 14.64 -9.82
C TYR A 130 -0.98 16.17 -9.75
N ALA A 131 -0.29 16.79 -10.71
CA ALA A 131 -0.18 18.25 -10.83
C ALA A 131 0.37 18.93 -9.56
N GLY A 132 1.43 18.38 -8.98
CA GLY A 132 2.07 18.84 -7.74
C GLY A 132 1.68 18.05 -6.49
N GLU A 133 0.62 17.24 -6.58
CA GLU A 133 0.18 16.39 -5.47
C GLU A 133 0.79 14.99 -5.57
N GLY A 134 1.81 14.75 -4.74
CA GLY A 134 2.54 13.49 -4.74
C GLY A 134 1.79 12.37 -4.01
N VAL A 135 1.52 11.26 -4.70
CA VAL A 135 0.86 10.09 -4.12
C VAL A 135 1.62 8.81 -4.43
N ILE A 136 1.78 7.95 -3.42
CA ILE A 136 2.23 6.58 -3.59
C ILE A 136 1.00 5.68 -3.42
N HIS A 137 0.57 5.05 -4.52
CA HIS A 137 -0.48 4.04 -4.47
C HIS A 137 0.15 2.71 -4.09
N VAL A 138 -0.39 2.03 -3.08
CA VAL A 138 0.11 0.73 -2.61
C VAL A 138 -1.04 -0.24 -2.42
N VAL A 139 -0.83 -1.49 -2.80
CA VAL A 139 -1.81 -2.57 -2.54
C VAL A 139 -1.32 -3.41 -1.36
N GLY A 140 -1.98 -3.26 -0.22
CA GLY A 140 -1.76 -4.12 0.94
C GLY A 140 -2.50 -5.46 0.85
N PRO A 141 -2.08 -6.47 1.64
CA PRO A 141 -2.83 -7.72 1.79
C PRO A 141 -4.24 -7.47 2.35
N ASN A 142 -5.25 -8.14 1.80
CA ASN A 142 -6.60 -8.12 2.38
C ASN A 142 -6.77 -9.30 3.34
N PHE A 143 -6.63 -9.09 4.64
CA PHE A 143 -6.63 -10.17 5.64
C PHE A 143 -7.94 -10.97 5.74
N GLY A 144 -9.04 -10.49 5.13
CA GLY A 144 -10.27 -11.26 4.99
C GLY A 144 -10.26 -12.28 3.85
N ASP A 145 -9.19 -12.34 3.04
CA ASP A 145 -9.06 -13.29 1.94
C ASP A 145 -8.80 -14.71 2.47
N ALA A 146 -9.52 -15.69 1.92
CA ALA A 146 -9.41 -17.10 2.27
C ALA A 146 -7.98 -17.65 2.11
N ARG A 147 -7.15 -17.03 1.24
CA ARG A 147 -5.74 -17.42 1.08
C ARG A 147 -4.91 -17.29 2.38
N TYR A 148 -5.37 -16.48 3.34
CA TYR A 148 -4.72 -16.33 4.64
C TYR A 148 -5.33 -17.19 5.75
N GLY A 149 -6.35 -18.00 5.46
CA GLY A 149 -7.01 -18.84 6.46
C GLY A 149 -6.25 -20.12 6.84
N GLY A 150 -5.20 -20.49 6.11
CA GLY A 150 -4.45 -21.72 6.31
C GLY A 150 -3.30 -21.62 7.34
N PRO A 151 -2.60 -22.74 7.64
CA PRO A 151 -1.52 -22.80 8.62
C PRO A 151 -0.37 -21.79 8.41
N HIS A 152 -0.16 -21.34 7.17
CA HIS A 152 0.87 -20.37 6.79
C HIS A 152 0.31 -18.99 6.45
N GLY A 153 -1.00 -18.79 6.56
CA GLY A 153 -1.65 -17.58 6.07
C GLY A 153 -1.20 -16.31 6.78
N LYS A 154 -0.98 -16.36 8.10
CA LYS A 154 -0.42 -15.24 8.87
C LYS A 154 1.00 -14.87 8.42
N LEU A 155 1.82 -15.87 8.09
CA LEU A 155 3.19 -15.64 7.62
C LEU A 155 3.17 -14.94 6.26
N TRP A 156 2.40 -15.45 5.30
CA TRP A 156 2.26 -14.85 3.97
C TRP A 156 1.67 -13.44 4.02
N ALA A 157 0.63 -13.24 4.84
CA ALA A 157 0.06 -11.92 5.08
C ALA A 157 1.09 -10.93 5.64
N GLY A 158 1.96 -11.40 6.55
CA GLY A 158 3.06 -10.62 7.09
C GLY A 158 4.11 -10.25 6.03
N GLU A 159 4.55 -11.23 5.22
CA GLU A 159 5.54 -11.03 4.15
C GLU A 159 5.03 -10.02 3.10
N GLU A 160 3.78 -10.14 2.67
CA GLU A 160 3.18 -9.18 1.72
C GLU A 160 3.01 -7.78 2.33
N LEU A 161 2.68 -7.69 3.63
CA LEU A 161 2.60 -6.41 4.31
C LEU A 161 3.99 -5.75 4.42
N VAL A 162 5.01 -6.51 4.78
CA VAL A 162 6.42 -6.04 4.80
C VAL A 162 6.80 -5.53 3.42
N GLN A 163 6.53 -6.30 2.37
CA GLN A 163 6.83 -5.90 1.00
C GLN A 163 6.15 -4.58 0.60
N ALA A 164 4.88 -4.40 0.99
CA ALA A 164 4.14 -3.16 0.74
C ALA A 164 4.80 -1.94 1.40
N TYR A 165 5.18 -2.05 2.68
CA TYR A 165 5.90 -0.98 3.37
C TYR A 165 7.27 -0.69 2.77
N GLU A 166 8.04 -1.74 2.45
CA GLU A 166 9.35 -1.58 1.80
C GLU A 166 9.25 -0.83 0.48
N ASN A 167 8.29 -1.19 -0.36
CA ASN A 167 8.09 -0.54 -1.65
C ASN A 167 7.64 0.91 -1.50
N VAL A 168 6.75 1.21 -0.54
CA VAL A 168 6.39 2.61 -0.23
C VAL A 168 7.60 3.44 0.19
N LEU A 169 8.43 2.91 1.10
CA LEU A 169 9.62 3.61 1.55
C LEU A 169 10.65 3.78 0.44
N ARG A 170 10.78 2.80 -0.47
CA ARG A 170 11.65 2.88 -1.65
C ARG A 170 11.19 3.98 -2.62
N GLU A 171 9.90 4.01 -2.95
CA GLU A 171 9.30 5.05 -3.79
C GLU A 171 9.50 6.44 -3.18
N PHE A 172 9.28 6.57 -1.87
CA PHE A 172 9.48 7.85 -1.17
C PHE A 172 10.95 8.27 -1.16
N ALA A 173 11.88 7.36 -0.86
CA ALA A 173 13.31 7.65 -0.83
C ALA A 173 13.87 8.05 -2.20
N ALA A 174 13.33 7.47 -3.29
CA ALA A 174 13.74 7.79 -4.66
C ALA A 174 13.47 9.26 -5.05
N ARG A 175 12.58 9.96 -4.33
CA ARG A 175 12.32 11.39 -4.52
C ARG A 175 13.39 12.32 -3.94
N GLY A 176 14.33 11.77 -3.16
CA GLY A 176 15.41 12.53 -2.54
C GLY A 176 15.06 13.14 -1.18
N ALA A 177 15.99 13.93 -0.64
CA ALA A 177 15.91 14.45 0.71
C ALA A 177 14.91 15.62 0.86
N GLY A 178 14.26 15.72 2.02
CA GLY A 178 13.49 16.89 2.43
C GLY A 178 11.96 16.79 2.22
N GLY A 179 11.43 15.64 1.82
CA GLY A 179 9.98 15.41 1.78
C GLY A 179 9.39 15.00 3.14
N VAL A 180 8.06 15.04 3.24
CA VAL A 180 7.29 14.43 4.35
C VAL A 180 6.43 13.31 3.77
N LEU A 181 6.46 12.13 4.36
CA LEU A 181 5.55 11.03 4.03
C LEU A 181 4.41 10.99 5.04
N ARG A 182 3.16 11.12 4.58
CA ARG A 182 1.97 10.85 5.39
C ARG A 182 1.42 9.49 5.02
N LEU A 183 1.37 8.57 5.99
CA LEU A 183 1.00 7.18 5.78
C LEU A 183 -0.12 6.76 6.74
N LEU A 184 -1.08 5.99 6.23
CA LEU A 184 -2.02 5.22 7.05
C LEU A 184 -1.46 3.81 7.28
N PRO A 185 -1.83 3.12 8.38
CA PRO A 185 -1.55 1.70 8.51
C PRO A 185 -2.06 0.93 7.28
N ILE A 186 -1.13 0.41 6.48
CA ILE A 186 -1.47 -0.40 5.30
C ILE A 186 -2.26 -1.61 5.78
N SER A 187 -3.37 -1.90 5.10
CA SER A 187 -4.34 -2.94 5.48
C SER A 187 -5.08 -2.74 6.82
N GLY A 188 -4.96 -1.58 7.47
CA GLY A 188 -5.60 -1.31 8.78
C GLY A 188 -7.08 -0.92 8.74
N GLY A 189 -7.71 -0.88 7.55
CA GLY A 189 -9.11 -0.48 7.37
C GLY A 189 -9.97 -1.62 6.82
N ILE A 190 -10.57 -1.42 5.65
CA ILE A 190 -11.42 -2.43 4.97
C ILE A 190 -10.69 -3.79 4.79
N PHE A 191 -9.37 -3.77 4.68
CA PHE A 191 -8.52 -4.95 4.49
C PHE A 191 -8.06 -5.61 5.80
N ALA A 192 -8.59 -5.19 6.96
CA ALA A 192 -8.16 -5.70 8.27
C ALA A 192 -8.67 -7.13 8.58
N GLY A 193 -9.65 -7.66 7.82
CA GLY A 193 -10.12 -9.05 7.95
C GLY A 193 -11.21 -9.29 8.99
N HIS A 194 -12.25 -8.44 9.00
CA HIS A 194 -13.45 -8.60 9.85
C HIS A 194 -14.33 -9.79 9.44
#